data_AF-A0A943PS90-F1
#
_entry.id   AF-A0A943PS90-F1
#
_cell.length_a   1.000
_cell.length_b   1.000
_cell.length_c   1.000
_cell.angle_alpha   90.00
_cell.angle_beta   90.00
_cell.angle_gamma   90.00
#
_symmetry.space_group_name_H-M   'P 1'
#
loop_
_entity.id
_entity.type
_entity.pdbx_description
1 polymer ?
#
loop_
_entity_poly.entity_id
_entity_poly.type
_entity_poly.pdbx_seq_one_letter_code
_entity_poly.pdbx_strand_id
1 'polypeptide(L)'
;MRYTENERIEIIKFIEENFGKVEEIYEIGYDNFYLDVAKINPTKEKPYYTIITLGMGEYKMYNQNNENFSSFAELMISLPPDWNFDDKNYTWAIDELIQLTYIPFTYFFAYEWGHLENNFEPFSSNTKLSAVTLLYPEMKKENSGLLKLENRNLQFYQIVPLYDEEYTFALKNGMKNLLLLDVEKKISSVVNMNREKVLEYSEEEKEMQDDIMDSADWHLGDYYSKGIEVEEINIYNHLAVFLRWAMENSFLSDNFLKAYGKELEKYTSQDFIDLREFVKFRLKGDLRKSFFNDIGKEFIKHYYDYDFDDGEKAFFPRNIDEYAKRIFGEERYYSPELKREAYLYLTFDEKYYQDMKAVIDDVYNTWLKELDSYIN
;
A
#
# COMPACT_ATOMS: atom_id res chain seq x y z
N MET A 1 -3.35 21.55 14.71
CA MET A 1 -3.04 22.84 15.38
C MET A 1 -1.67 23.22 14.87
N ARG A 2 -1.51 24.42 14.29
CA ARG A 2 -0.22 24.85 13.73
C ARG A 2 0.89 24.84 14.79
N TYR A 3 2.14 24.72 14.36
CA TYR A 3 3.27 24.83 15.28
C TYR A 3 3.26 26.20 15.96
N THR A 4 3.53 26.20 17.26
CA THR A 4 3.89 27.44 17.96
C THR A 4 5.23 27.95 17.45
N GLU A 5 5.50 29.24 17.65
CA GLU A 5 6.79 29.84 17.28
C GLU A 5 7.96 29.12 17.96
N ASN A 6 7.80 28.74 19.23
CA ASN A 6 8.80 27.97 19.98
C ASN A 6 9.01 26.57 19.40
N GLU A 7 7.92 25.82 19.12
CA GLU A 7 8.02 24.50 18.47
C GLU A 7 8.76 24.62 17.13
N ARG A 8 8.43 25.63 16.31
CA ARG A 8 9.09 25.84 15.01
C ARG A 8 10.58 26.15 15.16
N ILE A 9 10.98 26.96 16.14
CA ILE A 9 12.40 27.23 16.44
C ILE A 9 13.12 25.95 16.88
N GLU A 10 12.51 25.16 17.76
CA GLU A 10 13.09 23.89 18.22
C GLU A 10 13.23 22.87 17.10
N ILE A 11 12.24 22.77 16.21
CA ILE A 11 12.26 21.91 15.03
C ILE A 11 13.38 22.32 14.08
N ILE A 12 13.49 23.61 13.72
CA ILE A 12 14.55 24.10 12.83
C ILE A 12 15.92 23.85 13.47
N LYS A 13 16.07 24.14 14.76
CA LYS A 13 17.33 23.87 15.47
C LYS A 13 17.69 22.38 15.45
N PHE A 14 16.72 21.49 15.67
CA PHE A 14 16.93 20.05 15.58
C PHE A 14 17.38 19.64 14.17
N ILE A 15 16.76 20.21 13.13
CA ILE A 15 17.14 19.99 11.73
C ILE A 15 18.58 20.46 11.47
N GLU A 16 18.94 21.65 11.91
CA GLU A 16 20.28 22.21 11.70
C GLU A 16 21.38 21.45 12.44
N GLU A 17 21.09 20.99 13.66
CA GLU A 17 22.02 20.21 14.46
C GLU A 17 22.32 18.84 13.82
N ASN A 18 21.32 18.17 13.25
CA ASN A 18 21.43 16.80 12.76
C ASN A 18 21.67 16.69 11.25
N PHE A 19 20.96 17.47 10.45
CA PHE A 19 20.90 17.32 9.00
C PHE A 19 21.79 18.34 8.28
N GLY A 20 21.77 19.60 8.68
CA GLY A 20 22.57 20.67 8.08
C GLY A 20 21.84 22.01 8.15
N LYS A 21 22.56 23.10 7.89
CA LYS A 21 21.99 24.46 7.91
C LYS A 21 20.80 24.52 6.95
N VAL A 22 19.70 25.14 7.36
CA VAL A 22 18.57 25.36 6.44
C VAL A 22 18.90 26.58 5.58
N GLU A 23 18.98 26.38 4.26
CA GLU A 23 19.24 27.47 3.32
C GLU A 23 17.96 28.16 2.86
N GLU A 24 16.89 27.39 2.69
CA GLU A 24 15.62 27.88 2.14
C GLU A 24 14.45 27.18 2.82
N ILE A 25 13.39 27.93 3.08
CA ILE A 25 12.07 27.40 3.44
C ILE A 25 11.09 27.96 2.42
N TYR A 26 10.35 27.09 1.77
CA TYR A 26 9.35 27.45 0.76
C TYR A 26 8.10 26.60 0.93
N GLU A 27 6.95 27.14 0.52
CA GLU A 27 5.68 26.45 0.59
C GLU A 27 5.49 25.60 -0.67
N ILE A 28 5.07 24.35 -0.49
CA ILE A 28 4.61 23.47 -1.57
C ILE A 28 3.15 23.17 -1.34
N GLY A 29 2.36 23.16 -2.41
CA GLY A 29 0.96 22.81 -2.37
C GLY A 29 0.59 21.74 -3.38
N TYR A 30 -0.29 20.83 -2.98
CA TYR A 30 -1.03 19.95 -3.87
C TYR A 30 -2.53 20.08 -3.51
N ASP A 31 -3.32 20.49 -4.49
CA ASP A 31 -4.71 20.96 -4.35
C ASP A 31 -4.90 22.06 -3.26
N ASN A 32 -5.64 21.73 -2.19
CA ASN A 32 -6.02 22.66 -1.12
C ASN A 32 -5.15 22.53 0.14
N PHE A 33 -4.05 21.76 0.06
CA PHE A 33 -3.14 21.54 1.17
C PHE A 33 -1.78 22.12 0.81
N TYR A 34 -1.25 22.90 1.74
CA TYR A 34 0.00 23.63 1.62
C TYR A 34 0.82 23.32 2.86
N LEU A 35 2.10 23.02 2.66
CA LEU A 35 3.04 22.74 3.74
C LEU A 35 4.37 23.44 3.45
N ASP A 36 5.05 23.94 4.49
CA ASP A 36 6.39 24.46 4.31
C ASP A 36 7.38 23.30 4.17
N VAL A 37 8.43 23.49 3.37
CA VAL A 37 9.51 22.54 3.17
C VAL A 37 10.83 23.26 3.41
N ALA A 38 11.68 22.67 4.26
CA ALA A 38 13.06 23.09 4.42
C ALA A 38 13.97 22.39 3.41
N LYS A 39 14.84 23.17 2.78
CA LYS A 39 15.90 22.69 1.90
C LYS A 39 17.27 22.97 2.49
N ILE A 40 18.06 21.91 2.53
CA ILE A 40 19.47 21.90 2.91
C ILE A 40 20.28 21.60 1.65
N ASN A 41 21.26 22.43 1.36
CA ASN A 41 22.16 22.30 0.21
C ASN A 41 23.31 21.30 0.48
N PRO A 42 23.85 20.68 -0.58
CA PRO A 42 25.01 19.82 -0.47
C PRO A 42 26.21 20.52 0.16
N THR A 43 26.91 19.78 1.01
CA THR A 43 28.21 20.17 1.58
C THR A 43 29.28 19.13 1.22
N LYS A 44 30.55 19.40 1.55
CA LYS A 44 31.61 18.40 1.35
C LYS A 44 31.42 17.14 2.19
N GLU A 45 30.83 17.27 3.37
CA GLU A 45 30.59 16.14 4.29
C GLU A 45 29.31 15.38 3.94
N LYS A 46 28.28 16.10 3.46
CA LYS A 46 27.00 15.55 3.00
C LYS A 46 26.76 16.02 1.57
N PRO A 47 27.29 15.32 0.55
CA PRO A 47 27.26 15.76 -0.83
C PRO A 47 25.89 15.45 -1.47
N TYR A 48 24.80 15.90 -0.85
CA TYR A 48 23.42 15.68 -1.29
C TYR A 48 22.54 16.78 -0.71
N TYR A 49 21.43 17.10 -1.41
CA TYR A 49 20.36 17.92 -0.85
C TYR A 49 19.60 17.12 0.19
N THR A 50 19.07 17.79 1.21
CA THR A 50 18.07 17.21 2.09
C THR A 50 16.84 18.11 2.09
N ILE A 51 15.70 17.52 1.72
CA ILE A 51 14.41 18.18 1.66
C ILE A 51 13.56 17.61 2.80
N ILE A 52 13.03 18.46 3.67
CA ILE A 52 12.33 18.05 4.89
C ILE A 52 11.01 18.80 4.98
N THR A 53 9.92 18.10 5.23
CA THR A 53 8.63 18.74 5.49
C THR A 53 8.67 19.51 6.81
N LEU A 54 7.96 20.63 6.84
CA LEU A 54 7.77 21.53 7.98
C LEU A 54 6.30 21.92 8.04
N GLY A 55 5.45 21.00 8.45
CA GLY A 55 4.01 21.25 8.49
C GLY A 55 3.19 19.99 8.63
N MET A 56 3.73 18.83 8.22
CA MET A 56 3.02 17.56 8.35
C MET A 56 2.73 17.26 9.82
N GLY A 57 3.70 17.49 10.71
CA GLY A 57 3.55 17.21 12.13
C GLY A 57 2.73 18.23 12.91
N GLU A 58 2.14 19.23 12.26
CA GLU A 58 1.10 20.10 12.84
C GLU A 58 -0.22 19.33 13.04
N TYR A 59 -0.40 18.27 12.26
CA TYR A 59 -1.59 17.44 12.23
C TYR A 59 -1.30 16.09 12.89
N LYS A 60 -2.24 15.67 13.74
CA LYS A 60 -2.13 14.38 14.44
C LYS A 60 -2.52 13.28 13.46
N MET A 61 -1.58 12.40 13.16
CA MET A 61 -1.84 11.13 12.47
C MET A 61 -2.72 10.23 13.33
N TYR A 62 -3.45 9.33 12.69
CA TYR A 62 -4.37 8.45 13.40
C TYR A 62 -3.64 7.19 13.89
N ASN A 63 -3.28 7.17 15.17
CA ASN A 63 -2.64 6.03 15.83
C ASN A 63 -3.64 5.42 16.81
N GLN A 64 -4.10 4.19 16.55
CA GLN A 64 -5.22 3.61 17.29
C GLN A 64 -4.87 3.08 18.66
N ASN A 65 -3.65 2.66 18.98
CA ASN A 65 -3.38 1.94 20.24
C ASN A 65 -1.90 1.84 20.64
N ASN A 66 -1.01 2.70 20.13
CA ASN A 66 0.41 2.58 20.45
C ASN A 66 1.01 3.88 20.98
N GLU A 67 0.92 4.07 22.31
CA GLU A 67 1.54 5.19 23.03
C GLU A 67 3.07 5.26 22.84
N ASN A 68 3.69 4.17 22.36
CA ASN A 68 5.13 4.12 22.12
C ASN A 68 5.55 4.85 20.83
N PHE A 69 4.60 5.22 19.95
CA PHE A 69 4.89 5.84 18.67
C PHE A 69 4.34 7.25 18.60
N SER A 70 5.10 8.14 17.97
CA SER A 70 4.69 9.51 17.76
C SER A 70 3.46 9.58 16.86
N SER A 71 2.42 10.30 17.29
CA SER A 71 1.28 10.63 16.42
C SER A 71 1.57 11.80 15.46
N PHE A 72 2.80 12.31 15.44
CA PHE A 72 3.21 13.43 14.59
C PHE A 72 4.53 13.10 13.92
N ALA A 73 4.61 13.37 12.61
CA ALA A 73 5.80 13.08 11.84
C ALA A 73 6.16 14.22 10.89
N GLU A 74 7.44 14.31 10.55
CA GLU A 74 7.93 15.00 9.36
C GLU A 74 8.65 13.97 8.47
N LEU A 75 8.52 14.13 7.16
CA LEU A 75 9.18 13.30 6.16
C LEU A 75 10.37 14.05 5.57
N MET A 76 11.38 13.29 5.15
CA MET A 76 12.52 13.83 4.45
C MET A 76 12.98 12.94 3.30
N ILE A 77 13.56 13.56 2.28
CA ILE A 77 14.20 12.89 1.15
C ILE A 77 15.58 13.49 0.90
N SER A 78 16.57 12.63 0.64
CA SER A 78 17.94 13.08 0.34
C SER A 78 18.25 12.85 -1.14
N LEU A 79 18.62 13.91 -1.86
CA LEU A 79 18.79 13.90 -3.32
C LEU A 79 20.25 14.17 -3.70
N PRO A 80 20.81 13.50 -4.71
CA PRO A 80 22.21 13.69 -5.10
C PRO A 80 22.48 15.13 -5.55
N PRO A 81 23.73 15.60 -5.52
CA PRO A 81 24.07 17.01 -5.68
C PRO A 81 23.87 17.52 -7.12
N ASP A 82 23.70 16.60 -8.07
CA ASP A 82 23.37 16.84 -9.48
C ASP A 82 21.86 16.69 -9.76
N TRP A 83 21.00 16.60 -8.73
CA TRP A 83 19.55 16.54 -8.91
C TRP A 83 19.03 17.77 -9.67
N ASN A 84 18.29 17.55 -10.75
CA ASN A 84 17.77 18.61 -11.60
C ASN A 84 16.31 18.94 -11.25
N PHE A 85 16.10 19.98 -10.44
CA PHE A 85 14.77 20.41 -10.01
C PHE A 85 13.89 20.96 -11.15
N ASP A 86 14.47 21.29 -12.30
CA ASP A 86 13.75 21.85 -13.47
C ASP A 86 13.35 20.75 -14.50
N ASP A 87 13.80 19.51 -14.32
CA ASP A 87 13.52 18.39 -15.24
C ASP A 87 12.38 17.51 -14.74
N LYS A 88 11.39 17.28 -15.61
CA LYS A 88 10.22 16.44 -15.32
C LYS A 88 10.56 15.00 -14.93
N ASN A 89 11.72 14.47 -15.37
CA ASN A 89 12.14 13.12 -14.98
C ASN A 89 12.63 13.02 -13.53
N TYR A 90 12.75 14.16 -12.84
CA TYR A 90 13.26 14.30 -11.47
C TYR A 90 12.21 14.87 -10.50
N THR A 91 11.04 15.31 -10.98
CA THR A 91 10.00 15.89 -10.10
C THR A 91 9.39 14.86 -9.17
N TRP A 92 9.34 13.59 -9.60
CA TRP A 92 8.72 12.47 -8.89
C TRP A 92 9.15 12.37 -7.42
N ALA A 93 10.40 12.70 -7.09
CA ALA A 93 10.89 12.55 -5.72
C ALA A 93 10.26 13.56 -4.75
N ILE A 94 9.98 14.77 -5.24
CA ILE A 94 9.25 15.79 -4.47
C ILE A 94 7.76 15.48 -4.50
N ASP A 95 7.23 15.05 -5.65
CA ASP A 95 5.82 14.66 -5.79
C ASP A 95 5.48 13.52 -4.82
N GLU A 96 6.34 12.50 -4.71
CA GLU A 96 6.21 11.37 -3.78
C GLU A 96 6.32 11.81 -2.31
N LEU A 97 7.30 12.67 -1.97
CA LEU A 97 7.40 13.26 -0.62
C LEU A 97 6.10 13.94 -0.22
N ILE A 98 5.54 14.73 -1.14
CA ILE A 98 4.30 15.48 -0.93
C ILE A 98 3.12 14.53 -0.82
N GLN A 99 2.95 13.57 -1.74
CA GLN A 99 1.90 12.55 -1.70
C GLN A 99 1.87 11.81 -0.36
N LEU A 100 3.03 11.36 0.14
CA LEU A 100 3.15 10.70 1.43
C LEU A 100 2.68 11.58 2.60
N THR A 101 2.79 12.92 2.53
CA THR A 101 2.26 13.77 3.61
C THR A 101 0.74 13.70 3.73
N TYR A 102 0.02 13.34 2.66
CA TYR A 102 -1.44 13.26 2.66
C TYR A 102 -1.96 11.94 3.18
N ILE A 103 -1.25 10.84 2.90
CA ILE A 103 -1.81 9.50 3.08
C ILE A 103 -2.29 9.30 4.53
N PRO A 104 -1.55 9.65 5.60
CA PRO A 104 -2.01 9.44 6.98
C PRO A 104 -3.33 10.14 7.32
N PHE A 105 -3.58 11.32 6.73
CA PHE A 105 -4.77 12.12 7.00
C PHE A 105 -5.94 11.72 6.10
N THR A 106 -5.64 11.43 4.83
CA THR A 106 -6.60 10.94 3.85
C THR A 106 -7.02 9.52 4.11
N TYR A 107 -6.16 8.71 4.77
CA TYR A 107 -6.33 7.28 5.04
C TYR A 107 -6.43 6.89 6.51
N PHE A 108 -6.56 7.87 7.43
CA PHE A 108 -6.67 7.64 8.87
C PHE A 108 -5.73 6.54 9.38
N PHE A 109 -4.42 6.72 9.21
CA PHE A 109 -3.40 5.87 9.83
C PHE A 109 -2.21 6.72 10.30
N ALA A 110 -1.17 6.07 10.82
CA ALA A 110 0.07 6.70 11.25
C ALA A 110 1.27 5.95 10.69
N TYR A 111 2.29 6.70 10.27
CA TYR A 111 3.52 6.11 9.79
C TYR A 111 4.35 5.50 10.93
N GLU A 112 5.01 4.40 10.59
CA GLU A 112 6.01 3.73 11.42
C GLU A 112 7.28 3.39 10.64
N TRP A 113 8.30 2.94 11.36
CA TRP A 113 9.53 2.49 10.72
C TRP A 113 9.26 1.24 9.88
N GLY A 114 9.77 1.22 8.66
CA GLY A 114 9.58 0.14 7.71
C GLY A 114 8.22 0.17 6.99
N HIS A 115 7.43 1.23 7.16
CA HIS A 115 6.25 1.49 6.33
C HIS A 115 6.61 1.38 4.84
N LEU A 116 5.68 0.88 4.03
CA LEU A 116 5.87 0.58 2.62
C LEU A 116 4.74 1.22 1.80
N GLU A 117 5.09 1.88 0.70
CA GLU A 117 4.13 2.38 -0.30
C GLU A 117 4.65 2.03 -1.69
N ASN A 118 3.76 1.71 -2.62
CA ASN A 118 4.09 1.34 -4.00
C ASN A 118 3.30 2.21 -4.97
N ASN A 119 3.98 2.75 -5.97
CA ASN A 119 3.39 3.46 -7.10
C ASN A 119 2.94 2.51 -8.21
N PHE A 120 3.20 1.21 -8.07
CA PHE A 120 2.99 0.09 -9.02
C PHE A 120 3.80 0.21 -10.31
N GLU A 121 3.96 1.42 -10.83
CA GLU A 121 4.78 1.76 -11.98
C GLU A 121 6.05 2.50 -11.55
N PRO A 122 7.13 2.45 -12.37
CA PRO A 122 8.32 3.24 -12.12
C PRO A 122 8.02 4.73 -11.98
N PHE A 123 8.65 5.40 -11.01
CA PHE A 123 8.42 6.82 -10.71
C PHE A 123 8.73 7.75 -11.90
N SER A 124 9.66 7.34 -12.78
CA SER A 124 9.93 8.06 -14.03
C SER A 124 10.57 7.15 -15.06
N SER A 125 10.63 7.62 -16.31
CA SER A 125 11.25 6.88 -17.42
C SER A 125 12.76 6.61 -17.23
N ASN A 126 13.42 7.35 -16.34
CA ASN A 126 14.87 7.28 -16.07
C ASN A 126 15.24 6.37 -14.88
N THR A 127 14.26 5.73 -14.25
CA THR A 127 14.48 4.84 -13.11
C THR A 127 13.56 3.63 -13.22
N LYS A 128 13.93 2.53 -12.55
CA LYS A 128 13.02 1.39 -12.32
C LYS A 128 12.54 1.29 -10.87
N LEU A 129 12.91 2.26 -10.03
CA LEU A 129 12.34 2.43 -8.70
C LEU A 129 10.85 2.77 -8.84
N SER A 130 10.00 2.10 -8.08
CA SER A 130 8.54 2.22 -8.14
C SER A 130 7.88 2.26 -6.76
N ALA A 131 8.64 2.02 -5.70
CA ALA A 131 8.11 1.96 -4.34
C ALA A 131 8.99 2.77 -3.38
N VAL A 132 8.51 2.98 -2.16
CA VAL A 132 9.24 3.65 -1.09
C VAL A 132 9.06 2.95 0.24
N THR A 133 10.04 3.12 1.13
CA THR A 133 9.91 2.80 2.54
C THR A 133 10.29 3.97 3.43
N LEU A 134 9.74 4.00 4.64
CA LEU A 134 10.08 4.98 5.68
C LEU A 134 11.07 4.39 6.68
N LEU A 135 12.31 4.89 6.67
CA LEU A 135 13.34 4.51 7.63
C LEU A 135 13.64 5.64 8.60
N TYR A 136 14.37 5.35 9.68
CA TYR A 136 14.93 6.40 10.51
C TYR A 136 16.02 7.15 9.75
N PRO A 137 16.10 8.48 9.88
CA PRO A 137 17.08 9.26 9.15
C PRO A 137 18.48 9.04 9.71
N GLU A 138 19.49 9.14 8.84
CA GLU A 138 20.89 9.11 9.25
C GLU A 138 21.24 10.41 9.99
N MET A 139 21.56 10.27 11.27
CA MET A 139 21.86 11.41 12.15
C MET A 139 23.29 11.39 12.66
N LYS A 140 23.80 12.56 13.05
CA LYS A 140 25.15 12.70 13.64
C LYS A 140 25.31 11.93 14.95
N LYS A 141 24.22 11.74 15.69
CA LYS A 141 24.15 10.94 16.91
C LYS A 141 23.12 9.85 16.71
N GLU A 142 23.38 8.68 17.29
CA GLU A 142 22.45 7.57 17.30
C GLU A 142 21.16 7.96 18.04
N ASN A 143 20.10 8.20 17.27
CA ASN A 143 18.73 8.46 17.71
C ASN A 143 17.84 8.04 16.52
N SER A 144 16.59 7.68 16.77
CA SER A 144 15.61 7.31 15.75
C SER A 144 15.10 8.51 14.93
N GLY A 145 15.53 9.74 15.21
CA GLY A 145 14.94 10.95 14.63
C GLY A 145 13.77 11.48 15.45
N LEU A 146 13.69 11.12 16.73
CA LEU A 146 12.64 11.58 17.64
C LEU A 146 13.03 12.91 18.30
N LEU A 147 12.21 13.95 18.09
CA LEU A 147 12.26 15.23 18.78
C LEU A 147 11.11 15.28 19.81
N LYS A 148 11.44 15.51 21.08
CA LYS A 148 10.45 15.71 22.14
C LYS A 148 10.19 17.20 22.32
N LEU A 149 9.01 17.66 21.91
CA LEU A 149 8.53 19.02 22.13
C LEU A 149 7.68 19.06 23.41
N GLU A 150 7.33 20.26 23.88
CA GLU A 150 6.55 20.46 25.11
C GLU A 150 5.22 19.69 25.11
N ASN A 151 4.50 19.72 23.98
CA ASN A 151 3.13 19.19 23.88
C ASN A 151 3.00 17.94 23.00
N ARG A 152 4.07 17.56 22.30
CA ARG A 152 4.06 16.42 21.39
C ARG A 152 5.46 15.84 21.17
N ASN A 153 5.52 14.56 20.84
CA ASN A 153 6.69 14.01 20.20
C ASN A 153 6.56 14.21 18.69
N LEU A 154 7.66 14.50 18.00
CA LEU A 154 7.72 14.65 16.55
C LEU A 154 8.78 13.69 16.01
N GLN A 155 8.37 12.79 15.13
CA GLN A 155 9.23 11.75 14.57
C GLN A 155 9.61 12.09 13.14
N PHE A 156 10.91 12.11 12.84
CA PHE A 156 11.39 12.29 11.47
C PHE A 156 11.55 10.93 10.79
N TYR A 157 11.09 10.80 9.55
CA TYR A 157 11.29 9.62 8.72
C TYR A 157 11.95 9.99 7.40
N GLN A 158 12.94 9.21 7.00
CA GLN A 158 13.59 9.27 5.70
C GLN A 158 12.85 8.37 4.72
N ILE A 159 12.37 8.96 3.62
CA ILE A 159 11.85 8.22 2.46
C ILE A 159 13.03 7.61 1.72
N VAL A 160 12.95 6.32 1.46
CA VAL A 160 13.96 5.54 0.74
C VAL A 160 13.31 4.78 -0.40
N PRO A 161 13.63 5.09 -1.67
CA PRO A 161 13.06 4.39 -2.81
C PRO A 161 13.53 2.94 -2.95
N LEU A 162 12.60 2.07 -3.32
CA LEU A 162 12.75 0.64 -3.53
C LEU A 162 12.41 0.26 -4.97
N TYR A 163 13.04 -0.80 -5.45
CA TYR A 163 12.53 -1.53 -6.61
C TYR A 163 11.31 -2.37 -6.19
N ASP A 164 10.45 -2.69 -7.16
CA ASP A 164 9.26 -3.51 -6.90
C ASP A 164 9.61 -4.86 -6.26
N GLU A 165 10.70 -5.50 -6.68
CA GLU A 165 11.14 -6.77 -6.10
C GLU A 165 11.52 -6.65 -4.62
N GLU A 166 12.10 -5.52 -4.23
CA GLU A 166 12.51 -5.24 -2.86
C GLU A 166 11.30 -4.88 -1.99
N TYR A 167 10.37 -4.08 -2.52
CA TYR A 167 9.08 -3.80 -1.90
C TYR A 167 8.32 -5.09 -1.63
N THR A 168 8.17 -5.95 -2.65
CA THR A 168 7.43 -7.20 -2.57
C THR A 168 8.08 -8.17 -1.59
N PHE A 169 9.42 -8.25 -1.59
CA PHE A 169 10.13 -9.01 -0.58
C PHE A 169 9.88 -8.48 0.83
N ALA A 170 9.97 -7.16 1.04
CA ALA A 170 9.78 -6.53 2.34
C ALA A 170 8.33 -6.63 2.83
N LEU A 171 7.35 -6.59 1.93
CA LEU A 171 5.95 -6.78 2.26
C LEU A 171 5.71 -8.18 2.82
N LYS A 172 6.28 -9.20 2.17
CA LYS A 172 6.12 -10.62 2.57
C LYS A 172 6.98 -11.01 3.79
N ASN A 173 8.19 -10.48 3.88
CA ASN A 173 9.19 -10.94 4.84
C ASN A 173 9.55 -9.91 5.91
N GLY A 174 9.02 -8.69 5.82
CA GLY A 174 9.34 -7.56 6.68
C GLY A 174 10.59 -6.79 6.27
N MET A 175 10.55 -5.46 6.44
CA MET A 175 11.64 -4.54 6.08
C MET A 175 12.99 -4.91 6.72
N LYS A 176 12.97 -5.37 7.97
CA LYS A 176 14.20 -5.79 8.67
C LYS A 176 14.95 -6.90 7.94
N ASN A 177 14.23 -7.85 7.33
CA ASN A 177 14.85 -8.94 6.59
C ASN A 177 15.43 -8.46 5.25
N LEU A 178 14.78 -7.52 4.56
CA LEU A 178 15.35 -6.89 3.38
C LEU A 178 16.70 -6.20 3.70
N LEU A 179 16.73 -5.41 4.77
CA LEU A 179 17.95 -4.71 5.18
C LEU A 179 19.08 -5.66 5.64
N LEU A 180 18.75 -6.89 6.08
CA LEU A 180 19.75 -7.92 6.37
C LEU A 180 20.34 -8.55 5.10
N LEU A 181 19.58 -8.58 3.99
CA LEU A 181 20.06 -9.03 2.69
C LEU A 181 20.92 -7.98 1.99
N ASP A 182 20.68 -6.70 2.28
CA ASP A 182 21.45 -5.59 1.74
C ASP A 182 22.84 -5.42 2.41
N VAL A 183 23.64 -6.49 2.39
CA VAL A 183 24.97 -6.54 3.01
C VAL A 183 25.96 -5.56 2.38
N GLU A 184 25.71 -5.13 1.14
CA GLU A 184 26.51 -4.16 0.40
C GLU A 184 26.00 -2.71 0.54
N LYS A 185 24.91 -2.47 1.29
CA LYS A 185 24.26 -1.15 1.43
C LYS A 185 23.88 -0.50 0.09
N LYS A 186 23.33 -1.30 -0.82
CA LYS A 186 22.77 -0.85 -2.09
C LYS A 186 21.55 0.06 -1.87
N ILE A 187 20.72 -0.23 -0.87
CA ILE A 187 19.62 0.64 -0.45
C ILE A 187 20.22 1.80 0.34
N SER A 188 20.19 2.98 -0.25
CA SER A 188 20.79 4.19 0.31
C SER A 188 19.74 5.20 0.76
N SER A 189 20.06 5.94 1.82
CA SER A 189 19.30 7.11 2.27
C SER A 189 19.29 8.24 1.22
N VAL A 190 20.32 8.31 0.37
CA VAL A 190 20.41 9.25 -0.75
C VAL A 190 19.88 8.56 -2.00
N VAL A 191 18.92 9.21 -2.66
CA VAL A 191 18.30 8.68 -3.88
C VAL A 191 19.36 8.46 -4.95
N ASN A 192 19.42 7.22 -5.44
CA ASN A 192 20.18 6.86 -6.63
C ASN A 192 19.24 6.14 -7.60
N MET A 193 18.83 6.84 -8.66
CA MET A 193 17.88 6.32 -9.66
C MET A 193 18.36 5.05 -10.39
N ASN A 194 19.67 4.79 -10.37
CA ASN A 194 20.28 3.69 -11.10
C ASN A 194 21.11 2.78 -10.19
N ARG A 195 20.81 2.73 -8.88
CA ARG A 195 21.49 1.79 -7.97
C ARG A 195 21.21 0.35 -8.39
N GLU A 196 22.11 -0.56 -8.06
CA GLU A 196 21.83 -1.98 -8.21
C GLU A 196 20.68 -2.42 -7.29
N LYS A 197 19.93 -3.42 -7.72
CA LYS A 197 18.93 -4.08 -6.88
C LYS A 197 19.61 -4.95 -5.83
N VAL A 198 18.98 -5.10 -4.67
CA VAL A 198 19.38 -6.09 -3.65
C VAL A 198 18.95 -7.49 -4.09
N LEU A 199 17.80 -7.58 -4.76
CA LEU A 199 17.14 -8.82 -5.14
C LEU A 199 16.72 -8.76 -6.61
N GLU A 200 16.82 -9.91 -7.28
CA GLU A 200 16.25 -10.13 -8.60
C GLU A 200 15.46 -11.43 -8.55
N TYR A 201 14.24 -11.39 -9.08
CA TYR A 201 13.44 -12.59 -9.32
C TYR A 201 13.74 -13.12 -10.73
N SER A 202 13.88 -14.44 -10.84
CA SER A 202 13.88 -15.12 -12.14
C SER A 202 12.56 -14.90 -12.88
N GLU A 203 12.54 -15.07 -14.20
CA GLU A 203 11.31 -14.94 -14.99
C GLU A 203 10.22 -15.91 -14.50
N GLU A 204 10.58 -17.13 -14.08
CA GLU A 204 9.64 -18.09 -13.49
C GLU A 204 9.04 -17.58 -12.16
N GLU A 205 9.85 -16.95 -11.30
CA GLU A 205 9.36 -16.35 -10.05
C GLU A 205 8.49 -15.12 -10.28
N LYS A 206 8.74 -14.36 -11.36
CA LYS A 206 7.86 -13.25 -11.77
C LYS A 206 6.53 -13.78 -12.30
N GLU A 207 6.55 -14.76 -13.20
CA GLU A 207 5.33 -15.40 -13.69
C GLU A 207 4.50 -15.99 -12.56
N MET A 208 5.12 -16.62 -11.56
CA MET A 208 4.43 -17.14 -10.38
C MET A 208 3.82 -16.06 -9.48
N GLN A 209 4.37 -14.85 -9.50
CA GLN A 209 3.84 -13.69 -8.77
C GLN A 209 2.72 -13.01 -9.55
N ASP A 210 2.89 -12.81 -10.85
CA ASP A 210 1.87 -12.27 -11.76
C ASP A 210 0.63 -13.18 -11.85
N ASP A 211 0.81 -14.47 -11.62
CA ASP A 211 -0.29 -15.43 -11.51
C ASP A 211 -1.16 -15.19 -10.27
N ILE A 212 -0.67 -14.54 -9.20
CA ILE A 212 -1.46 -14.22 -8.01
C ILE A 212 -2.32 -13.00 -8.30
N MET A 213 -3.64 -13.18 -8.31
CA MET A 213 -4.60 -12.08 -8.49
C MET A 213 -5.05 -11.45 -7.17
N ASP A 214 -5.02 -12.22 -6.07
CA ASP A 214 -5.31 -11.74 -4.72
C ASP A 214 -4.62 -12.64 -3.71
N SER A 215 -4.12 -12.08 -2.61
CA SER A 215 -3.42 -12.83 -1.56
C SER A 215 -3.81 -12.36 -0.17
N ALA A 216 -4.14 -13.32 0.70
CA ALA A 216 -4.40 -13.08 2.11
C ALA A 216 -3.24 -12.40 2.84
N ASP A 217 -1.99 -12.62 2.40
CA ASP A 217 -0.81 -12.00 3.01
C ASP A 217 -0.81 -10.48 2.85
N TRP A 218 -1.34 -9.97 1.74
CA TRP A 218 -1.49 -8.53 1.49
C TRP A 218 -2.44 -7.88 2.50
N HIS A 219 -3.47 -8.62 2.92
CA HIS A 219 -4.49 -8.15 3.87
C HIS A 219 -4.09 -8.40 5.33
N LEU A 220 -3.30 -9.45 5.61
CA LEU A 220 -2.80 -9.78 6.95
C LEU A 220 -1.95 -8.67 7.55
N GLY A 221 -1.16 -7.97 6.72
CA GLY A 221 -0.36 -6.81 7.15
C GLY A 221 -1.22 -5.72 7.78
N ASP A 222 -2.28 -5.32 7.09
CA ASP A 222 -3.25 -4.34 7.58
C ASP A 222 -4.06 -4.85 8.77
N TYR A 223 -4.44 -6.13 8.75
CA TYR A 223 -5.17 -6.75 9.85
C TYR A 223 -4.42 -6.62 11.19
N TYR A 224 -3.12 -6.97 11.21
CA TYR A 224 -2.33 -6.91 12.43
C TYR A 224 -1.89 -5.49 12.79
N SER A 225 -1.46 -4.67 11.82
CA SER A 225 -0.95 -3.32 12.07
C SER A 225 -2.04 -2.37 12.59
N LYS A 226 -3.25 -2.47 12.02
CA LYS A 226 -4.42 -1.68 12.43
C LYS A 226 -5.11 -2.27 13.67
N GLY A 227 -4.68 -3.46 14.11
CA GLY A 227 -5.22 -4.17 15.26
C GLY A 227 -6.70 -4.49 15.10
N ILE A 228 -7.11 -4.97 13.93
CA ILE A 228 -8.51 -5.27 13.61
C ILE A 228 -9.08 -6.29 14.62
N GLU A 229 -10.26 -6.02 15.16
CA GLU A 229 -10.89 -6.81 16.24
C GLU A 229 -12.00 -7.72 15.72
N VAL A 230 -11.73 -8.47 14.66
CA VAL A 230 -12.62 -9.50 14.10
C VAL A 230 -11.89 -10.83 14.04
N GLU A 231 -12.56 -11.91 13.67
CA GLU A 231 -11.85 -13.18 13.45
C GLU A 231 -10.99 -13.10 12.19
N GLU A 232 -9.72 -13.53 12.27
CA GLU A 232 -8.75 -13.52 11.15
C GLU A 232 -9.29 -14.23 9.89
N ILE A 233 -10.22 -15.18 10.04
CA ILE A 233 -10.88 -15.85 8.92
C ILE A 233 -11.61 -14.87 7.98
N ASN A 234 -11.97 -13.67 8.45
CA ASN A 234 -12.62 -12.65 7.63
C ASN A 234 -11.74 -12.07 6.53
N ILE A 235 -10.42 -12.20 6.63
CA ILE A 235 -9.47 -11.84 5.56
C ILE A 235 -9.75 -12.62 4.27
N TYR A 236 -10.29 -13.83 4.41
CA TYR A 236 -10.56 -14.72 3.30
C TYR A 236 -11.97 -14.53 2.71
N ASN A 237 -12.77 -13.59 3.23
CA ASN A 237 -14.17 -13.41 2.87
C ASN A 237 -14.34 -13.17 1.37
N HIS A 238 -13.71 -12.14 0.80
CA HIS A 238 -13.88 -11.78 -0.62
C HIS A 238 -13.21 -12.79 -1.54
N LEU A 239 -12.07 -13.38 -1.15
CA LEU A 239 -11.45 -14.48 -1.90
C LEU A 239 -12.41 -15.68 -2.02
N ALA A 240 -13.07 -16.05 -0.91
CA ALA A 240 -14.02 -17.15 -0.88
C ALA A 240 -15.29 -16.84 -1.69
N VAL A 241 -15.79 -15.59 -1.65
CA VAL A 241 -16.91 -15.13 -2.48
C VAL A 241 -16.59 -15.31 -3.96
N PHE A 242 -15.44 -14.82 -4.43
CA PHE A 242 -15.08 -14.90 -5.85
C PHE A 242 -14.86 -16.34 -6.30
N LEU A 243 -14.15 -17.14 -5.49
CA LEU A 243 -13.91 -18.56 -5.80
C LEU A 243 -15.23 -19.36 -5.88
N ARG A 244 -16.17 -19.11 -4.95
CA ARG A 244 -17.47 -19.78 -4.96
C ARG A 244 -18.27 -19.39 -6.20
N TRP A 245 -18.30 -18.10 -6.56
CA TRP A 245 -18.97 -17.62 -7.76
C TRP A 245 -18.41 -18.27 -9.03
N ALA A 246 -17.07 -18.36 -9.14
CA ALA A 246 -16.41 -19.00 -10.26
C ALA A 246 -16.69 -20.51 -10.33
N MET A 247 -16.77 -21.18 -9.17
CA MET A 247 -17.16 -22.59 -9.08
C MET A 247 -18.60 -22.80 -9.59
N GLU A 248 -19.55 -21.98 -9.16
CA GLU A 248 -20.97 -22.07 -9.57
C GLU A 248 -21.16 -21.76 -11.07
N ASN A 249 -20.28 -20.96 -11.67
CA ASN A 249 -20.32 -20.58 -13.09
C ASN A 249 -19.38 -21.40 -13.99
N SER A 250 -18.81 -22.51 -13.49
CA SER A 250 -17.93 -23.40 -14.27
C SER A 250 -16.68 -22.71 -14.82
N PHE A 251 -16.10 -21.76 -14.08
CA PHE A 251 -14.89 -21.03 -14.48
C PHE A 251 -13.59 -21.63 -13.96
N LEU A 252 -13.65 -22.65 -13.10
CA LEU A 252 -12.47 -23.36 -12.63
C LEU A 252 -11.83 -24.17 -13.77
N SER A 253 -10.50 -24.17 -13.85
CA SER A 253 -9.75 -24.90 -14.87
C SER A 253 -9.77 -26.41 -14.65
N ASP A 254 -9.59 -27.18 -15.72
CA ASP A 254 -9.48 -28.64 -15.63
C ASP A 254 -8.36 -29.08 -14.68
N ASN A 255 -7.22 -28.37 -14.68
CA ASN A 255 -6.10 -28.65 -13.79
C ASN A 255 -6.48 -28.42 -12.32
N PHE A 256 -7.19 -27.33 -12.04
CA PHE A 256 -7.68 -27.02 -10.70
C PHE A 256 -8.70 -28.07 -10.23
N LEU A 257 -9.68 -28.40 -11.07
CA LEU A 257 -10.70 -29.41 -10.76
C LEU A 257 -10.09 -30.81 -10.58
N LYS A 258 -9.06 -31.15 -11.36
CA LYS A 258 -8.31 -32.40 -11.19
C LYS A 258 -7.58 -32.47 -9.84
N ALA A 259 -7.04 -31.34 -9.37
CA ALA A 259 -6.33 -31.26 -8.10
C ALA A 259 -7.29 -31.21 -6.89
N TYR A 260 -8.39 -30.47 -7.00
CA TYR A 260 -9.22 -30.07 -5.85
C TYR A 260 -10.71 -30.42 -5.95
N GLY A 261 -11.22 -30.84 -7.12
CA GLY A 261 -12.66 -31.02 -7.36
C GLY A 261 -13.34 -31.96 -6.36
N LYS A 262 -12.71 -33.09 -6.03
CA LYS A 262 -13.22 -34.03 -5.02
C LYS A 262 -13.32 -33.44 -3.61
N GLU A 263 -12.46 -32.48 -3.28
CA GLU A 263 -12.50 -31.81 -1.99
C GLU A 263 -13.60 -30.75 -1.96
N LEU A 264 -13.80 -30.03 -3.07
CA LEU A 264 -14.88 -29.05 -3.24
C LEU A 264 -16.27 -29.67 -3.13
N GLU A 265 -16.46 -30.92 -3.56
CA GLU A 265 -17.72 -31.66 -3.41
C GLU A 265 -18.23 -31.68 -1.96
N LYS A 266 -17.32 -31.68 -0.97
CA LYS A 266 -17.68 -31.66 0.47
C LYS A 266 -18.32 -30.35 0.91
N TYR A 267 -18.07 -29.27 0.20
CA TYR A 267 -18.63 -27.95 0.49
C TYR A 267 -19.98 -27.80 -0.20
N THR A 268 -20.09 -28.25 -1.45
CA THR A 268 -21.33 -28.17 -2.23
C THR A 268 -22.49 -29.01 -1.68
N SER A 269 -22.22 -29.93 -0.76
CA SER A 269 -23.25 -30.72 -0.07
C SER A 269 -23.82 -30.06 1.20
N GLN A 270 -23.38 -28.84 1.54
CA GLN A 270 -23.79 -28.12 2.75
C GLN A 270 -24.85 -27.07 2.43
N ASP A 271 -25.71 -26.75 3.41
CA ASP A 271 -26.72 -25.69 3.27
C ASP A 271 -26.09 -24.30 3.11
N PHE A 272 -24.84 -24.13 3.59
CA PHE A 272 -24.03 -22.94 3.45
C PHE A 272 -22.65 -23.33 2.92
N ILE A 273 -22.28 -22.80 1.75
CA ILE A 273 -20.98 -23.08 1.14
C ILE A 273 -19.98 -22.02 1.63
N ASP A 274 -19.16 -22.40 2.60
CA ASP A 274 -18.06 -21.57 3.12
C ASP A 274 -16.70 -22.10 2.62
N LEU A 275 -16.08 -21.36 1.69
CA LEU A 275 -14.78 -21.72 1.13
C LEU A 275 -13.59 -21.07 1.85
N ARG A 276 -13.78 -20.28 2.92
CA ARG A 276 -12.68 -19.52 3.55
C ARG A 276 -11.57 -20.42 4.07
N GLU A 277 -11.92 -21.51 4.74
CA GLU A 277 -10.99 -22.54 5.21
C GLU A 277 -10.28 -23.24 4.04
N PHE A 278 -10.99 -23.46 2.93
CA PHE A 278 -10.40 -24.04 1.72
C PHE A 278 -9.35 -23.08 1.13
N VAL A 279 -9.68 -21.78 1.00
CA VAL A 279 -8.72 -20.77 0.54
C VAL A 279 -7.52 -20.70 1.48
N LYS A 280 -7.76 -20.57 2.79
CA LYS A 280 -6.71 -20.46 3.81
C LYS A 280 -5.74 -21.63 3.79
N PHE A 281 -6.25 -22.86 3.88
CA PHE A 281 -5.41 -24.03 4.11
C PHE A 281 -5.02 -24.78 2.82
N ARG A 282 -5.90 -24.82 1.82
CA ARG A 282 -5.64 -25.57 0.58
C ARG A 282 -5.00 -24.73 -0.50
N LEU A 283 -5.42 -23.47 -0.63
CA LEU A 283 -4.83 -22.52 -1.57
C LEU A 283 -3.74 -21.65 -0.93
N LYS A 284 -3.50 -21.82 0.38
CA LYS A 284 -2.52 -21.06 1.16
C LYS A 284 -2.75 -19.55 1.10
N GLY A 285 -4.02 -19.13 1.01
CA GLY A 285 -4.40 -17.72 0.99
C GLY A 285 -4.30 -17.01 -0.36
N ASP A 286 -3.84 -17.68 -1.41
CA ASP A 286 -3.76 -17.06 -2.74
C ASP A 286 -4.95 -17.44 -3.62
N LEU A 287 -5.48 -16.47 -4.37
CA LEU A 287 -6.21 -16.71 -5.61
C LEU A 287 -5.28 -16.49 -6.78
N ARG A 288 -5.31 -17.40 -7.75
CA ARG A 288 -4.40 -17.39 -8.90
C ARG A 288 -5.14 -17.46 -10.23
N LYS A 289 -4.67 -16.72 -11.24
CA LYS A 289 -5.22 -16.71 -12.61
C LYS A 289 -5.22 -18.12 -13.21
N SER A 290 -4.22 -18.95 -12.89
CA SER A 290 -4.10 -20.36 -13.28
C SER A 290 -5.21 -21.28 -12.73
N PHE A 291 -5.96 -20.86 -11.71
CA PHE A 291 -7.09 -21.62 -11.18
C PHE A 291 -8.29 -21.61 -12.12
N PHE A 292 -8.32 -20.69 -13.09
CA PHE A 292 -9.47 -20.46 -13.95
C PHE A 292 -9.21 -20.94 -15.38
N ASN A 293 -10.29 -21.29 -16.09
CA ASN A 293 -10.24 -21.60 -17.51
C ASN A 293 -10.07 -20.32 -18.35
N ASP A 294 -9.95 -20.47 -19.67
CA ASP A 294 -9.61 -19.33 -20.54
C ASP A 294 -10.68 -18.22 -20.50
N ILE A 295 -11.97 -18.58 -20.42
CA ILE A 295 -13.07 -17.61 -20.29
C ILE A 295 -12.97 -16.87 -18.94
N GLY A 296 -12.75 -17.61 -17.86
CA GLY A 296 -12.60 -17.04 -16.52
C GLY A 296 -11.40 -16.10 -16.44
N LYS A 297 -10.28 -16.42 -17.08
CA LYS A 297 -9.10 -15.54 -17.16
C LYS A 297 -9.39 -14.23 -17.88
N GLU A 298 -10.13 -14.25 -18.98
CA GLU A 298 -10.51 -13.02 -19.68
C GLU A 298 -11.46 -12.16 -18.85
N PHE A 299 -12.40 -12.77 -18.12
CA PHE A 299 -13.25 -12.03 -17.20
C PHE A 299 -12.47 -11.44 -16.01
N ILE A 300 -11.50 -12.18 -15.46
CA ILE A 300 -10.60 -11.69 -14.41
C ILE A 300 -9.80 -10.48 -14.89
N LYS A 301 -9.27 -10.50 -16.12
CA LYS A 301 -8.62 -9.33 -16.71
C LYS A 301 -9.53 -8.12 -16.82
N HIS A 302 -10.84 -8.34 -17.03
CA HIS A 302 -11.80 -7.25 -17.13
C HIS A 302 -12.19 -6.69 -15.75
N TYR A 303 -12.36 -7.54 -14.74
CA TYR A 303 -13.01 -7.20 -13.47
C TYR A 303 -12.08 -7.15 -12.26
N TYR A 304 -10.94 -7.84 -12.30
CA TYR A 304 -9.96 -7.92 -11.21
C TYR A 304 -8.68 -7.13 -11.54
N ASP A 305 -8.17 -7.28 -12.76
CA ASP A 305 -6.98 -6.52 -13.21
C ASP A 305 -7.43 -5.07 -13.54
N TYR A 306 -7.14 -4.15 -12.64
CA TYR A 306 -7.51 -2.74 -12.73
C TYR A 306 -6.52 -1.96 -13.61
N ASP A 307 -7.05 -1.06 -14.45
CA ASP A 307 -6.27 -0.02 -15.12
C ASP A 307 -6.72 1.32 -14.53
N PHE A 308 -5.81 2.05 -13.88
CA PHE A 308 -6.11 3.24 -13.06
C PHE A 308 -6.68 4.42 -13.86
N ASP A 309 -6.63 4.37 -15.19
CA ASP A 309 -7.05 5.44 -16.09
C ASP A 309 -8.58 5.55 -16.29
N ASP A 310 -9.38 4.56 -15.87
CA ASP A 310 -10.84 4.57 -16.03
C ASP A 310 -11.58 4.50 -14.70
N GLY A 311 -11.66 5.66 -14.01
CA GLY A 311 -12.25 5.80 -12.67
C GLY A 311 -13.75 5.45 -12.55
N GLU A 312 -14.43 5.14 -13.65
CA GLU A 312 -15.83 4.70 -13.66
C GLU A 312 -16.00 3.18 -13.78
N LYS A 313 -14.93 2.42 -14.08
CA LYS A 313 -15.05 0.98 -14.31
C LYS A 313 -15.26 0.20 -13.01
N ALA A 314 -16.17 -0.77 -13.05
CA ALA A 314 -16.40 -1.70 -11.94
C ALA A 314 -15.17 -2.60 -11.73
N PHE A 315 -14.67 -2.69 -10.49
CA PHE A 315 -13.60 -3.60 -10.11
C PHE A 315 -13.94 -4.34 -8.82
N PHE A 316 -13.54 -5.61 -8.71
CA PHE A 316 -14.05 -6.49 -7.66
C PHE A 316 -13.76 -5.99 -6.24
N PRO A 317 -12.52 -5.61 -5.86
CA PRO A 317 -12.26 -5.00 -4.56
C PRO A 317 -13.12 -3.75 -4.26
N ARG A 318 -13.43 -2.90 -5.26
CA ARG A 318 -14.34 -1.75 -5.08
C ARG A 318 -15.73 -2.18 -4.73
N ASN A 319 -16.25 -3.19 -5.43
CA ASN A 319 -17.62 -3.62 -5.22
C ASN A 319 -17.78 -4.29 -3.85
N ILE A 320 -16.74 -4.96 -3.35
CA ILE A 320 -16.67 -5.43 -1.96
C ILE A 320 -16.73 -4.26 -0.98
N ASP A 321 -15.94 -3.22 -1.23
CA ASP A 321 -15.90 -2.03 -0.37
C ASP A 321 -17.20 -1.20 -0.41
N GLU A 322 -17.79 -1.01 -1.60
CA GLU A 322 -19.10 -0.37 -1.80
C GLU A 322 -20.22 -1.18 -1.15
N TYR A 323 -20.14 -2.52 -1.20
CA TYR A 323 -21.04 -3.39 -0.45
C TYR A 323 -20.89 -3.12 1.06
N ALA A 324 -19.66 -3.07 1.58
CA ALA A 324 -19.41 -2.77 2.98
C ALA A 324 -19.97 -1.40 3.38
N LYS A 325 -19.72 -0.37 2.58
CA LYS A 325 -20.27 0.98 2.75
C LYS A 325 -21.80 0.97 2.82
N ARG A 326 -22.46 0.21 1.95
CA ARG A 326 -23.92 0.06 1.95
C ARG A 326 -24.45 -0.61 3.22
N ILE A 327 -23.76 -1.63 3.73
CA ILE A 327 -24.17 -2.38 4.93
C ILE A 327 -23.96 -1.55 6.21
N PHE A 328 -22.84 -0.84 6.34
CA PHE A 328 -22.54 -0.06 7.53
C PHE A 328 -23.16 1.35 7.53
N GLY A 329 -23.49 1.88 6.35
CA GLY A 329 -23.88 3.27 6.16
C GLY A 329 -22.69 4.22 6.16
N GLU A 330 -22.83 5.38 5.50
CA GLU A 330 -21.70 6.29 5.27
C GLU A 330 -21.05 6.78 6.57
N GLU A 331 -21.84 7.12 7.58
CA GLU A 331 -21.34 7.63 8.86
C GLU A 331 -20.38 6.64 9.54
N ARG A 332 -20.78 5.37 9.62
CA ARG A 332 -19.96 4.32 10.24
C ARG A 332 -18.80 3.90 9.32
N TYR A 333 -19.03 3.86 8.02
CA TYR A 333 -18.00 3.55 7.03
C TYR A 333 -16.81 4.53 7.09
N TYR A 334 -17.07 5.83 7.16
CA TYR A 334 -16.03 6.85 7.31
C TYR A 334 -15.57 7.06 8.76
N SER A 335 -16.12 6.29 9.70
CA SER A 335 -15.72 6.38 11.09
C SER A 335 -14.37 5.69 11.33
N PRO A 336 -13.65 6.08 12.39
CA PRO A 336 -12.43 5.38 12.76
C PRO A 336 -12.67 3.95 13.30
N GLU A 337 -13.91 3.56 13.58
CA GLU A 337 -14.26 2.24 14.13
C GLU A 337 -13.85 1.09 13.20
N LEU A 338 -14.07 1.25 11.89
CA LEU A 338 -13.86 0.20 10.88
C LEU A 338 -12.45 0.23 10.28
N LYS A 339 -11.59 1.15 10.74
CA LYS A 339 -10.14 1.15 10.45
C LYS A 339 -9.79 1.14 8.96
N ARG A 340 -10.73 1.58 8.11
CA ARG A 340 -10.71 1.47 6.64
C ARG A 340 -10.69 0.07 6.05
N GLU A 341 -10.81 -0.94 6.90
CA GLU A 341 -10.93 -2.33 6.49
C GLU A 341 -12.38 -2.78 6.62
N ALA A 342 -13.35 -1.95 6.20
CA ALA A 342 -14.77 -2.20 6.44
C ALA A 342 -15.21 -3.59 5.96
N TYR A 343 -14.66 -4.06 4.84
CA TYR A 343 -14.93 -5.40 4.31
C TYR A 343 -14.54 -6.54 5.26
N LEU A 344 -13.53 -6.36 6.13
CA LEU A 344 -13.16 -7.33 7.17
C LEU A 344 -14.21 -7.42 8.27
N TYR A 345 -15.02 -6.39 8.49
CA TYR A 345 -16.08 -6.38 9.50
C TYR A 345 -17.39 -7.01 9.01
N LEU A 346 -17.47 -7.41 7.73
CA LEU A 346 -18.67 -8.04 7.20
C LEU A 346 -18.89 -9.41 7.82
N THR A 347 -20.13 -9.66 8.21
CA THR A 347 -20.56 -11.01 8.60
C THR A 347 -20.57 -11.90 7.36
N PHE A 348 -19.85 -13.02 7.42
CA PHE A 348 -19.81 -13.97 6.32
C PHE A 348 -20.98 -14.95 6.41
N ASP A 349 -22.03 -14.67 5.65
CA ASP A 349 -23.24 -15.49 5.58
C ASP A 349 -23.73 -15.67 4.13
N GLU A 350 -24.77 -16.48 3.95
CA GLU A 350 -25.32 -16.75 2.61
C GLU A 350 -25.89 -15.49 1.97
N LYS A 351 -26.40 -14.54 2.77
CA LYS A 351 -26.94 -13.28 2.25
C LYS A 351 -25.83 -12.44 1.63
N TYR A 352 -24.68 -12.33 2.31
CA TYR A 352 -23.51 -11.64 1.78
C TYR A 352 -23.07 -12.26 0.45
N TYR A 353 -22.99 -13.59 0.38
CA TYR A 353 -22.66 -14.28 -0.86
C TYR A 353 -23.67 -13.96 -1.98
N GLN A 354 -24.97 -14.09 -1.73
CA GLN A 354 -26.00 -13.87 -2.76
C GLN A 354 -26.03 -12.41 -3.24
N ASP A 355 -25.85 -11.45 -2.34
CA ASP A 355 -25.78 -10.03 -2.71
C ASP A 355 -24.54 -9.75 -3.58
N MET A 356 -23.37 -10.30 -3.22
CA MET A 356 -22.17 -10.14 -4.03
C MET A 356 -22.24 -10.89 -5.35
N LYS A 357 -22.81 -12.10 -5.36
CA LYS A 357 -23.08 -12.86 -6.58
C LYS A 357 -23.89 -12.03 -7.57
N ALA A 358 -24.94 -11.34 -7.12
CA ALA A 358 -25.74 -10.48 -7.99
C ALA A 358 -24.94 -9.34 -8.61
N VAL A 359 -23.99 -8.76 -7.86
CA VAL A 359 -23.08 -7.73 -8.38
C VAL A 359 -22.13 -8.31 -9.42
N ILE A 360 -21.49 -9.45 -9.12
CA ILE A 360 -20.56 -10.09 -10.06
C ILE A 360 -21.30 -10.53 -11.34
N ASP A 361 -22.51 -11.07 -11.22
CA ASP A 361 -23.36 -11.45 -12.35
C ASP A 361 -23.69 -10.23 -13.24
N ASP A 362 -23.99 -9.07 -12.66
CA ASP A 362 -24.29 -7.85 -13.42
C ASP A 362 -23.07 -7.36 -14.21
N VAL A 363 -21.89 -7.36 -13.59
CA VAL A 363 -20.63 -7.00 -14.26
C VAL A 363 -20.32 -8.00 -15.37
N TYR A 364 -20.45 -9.31 -15.11
CA TYR A 364 -20.22 -10.35 -16.11
C TYR A 364 -21.17 -10.23 -17.31
N ASN A 365 -22.45 -9.99 -17.07
CA ASN A 365 -23.43 -9.81 -18.15
C ASN A 365 -23.19 -8.53 -18.96
N THR A 366 -22.67 -7.47 -18.33
CA THR A 366 -22.28 -6.24 -19.02
C THR A 366 -21.07 -6.48 -19.91
N TRP A 367 -20.04 -7.15 -19.37
CA TRP A 367 -18.85 -7.56 -20.13
C TRP A 367 -19.19 -8.43 -21.35
N LEU A 368 -20.08 -9.40 -21.21
CA LEU A 368 -20.54 -10.22 -22.34
C LEU A 368 -21.18 -9.40 -23.47
N LYS A 369 -22.02 -8.41 -23.12
CA LYS A 369 -22.66 -7.52 -24.11
C LYS A 369 -21.64 -6.65 -24.83
N GLU A 370 -20.63 -6.18 -24.12
CA GLU A 370 -19.54 -5.41 -24.71
C GLU A 370 -18.77 -6.26 -25.73
N LEU A 371 -18.40 -7.49 -25.38
CA LEU A 371 -17.75 -8.43 -26.31
C LEU A 371 -18.57 -8.68 -27.57
N ASP A 372 -19.87 -8.92 -27.42
CA ASP A 372 -20.78 -9.11 -28.55
C ASP A 372 -20.85 -7.86 -29.47
N SER A 373 -20.70 -6.66 -28.90
CA SER A 373 -20.69 -5.41 -29.67
C SER A 373 -19.40 -5.16 -30.46
N TYR A 374 -18.29 -5.80 -30.10
CA TYR A 374 -17.02 -5.71 -30.83
C TYR A 374 -16.93 -6.72 -31.99
N ILE A 375 -17.74 -7.77 -31.94
CA ILE A 375 -17.79 -8.86 -32.93
C ILE A 375 -18.78 -8.54 -34.07
N ASN A 376 -19.76 -7.68 -33.82
CA ASN A 376 -20.74 -7.20 -34.80
C ASN A 376 -20.35 -5.82 -35.35
#